data_AF-A0A7S1S691-F1
#
_entry.id   AF-A0A7S1S691-F1
#
_cell.length_a   1.000
_cell.length_b   1.000
_cell.length_c   1.000
_cell.angle_alpha   90.00
_cell.angle_beta   90.00
_cell.angle_gamma   90.00
#
_symmetry.space_group_name_H-M   'P 1'
#
loop_
_entity.id
_entity.type
_entity.pdbx_description
1 polymer ?
#
loop_
_entity_poly.entity_id
_entity_poly.type
_entity_poly.pdbx_seq_one_letter_code
_entity_poly.pdbx_strand_id
1 'polypeptide(L)'
;MVALGGAGAEGQSAPAEGSLQAFLQDARPDWKPKDVKRAEEKLEKVGILTLDGLVGALLSKADQNLNARLKETGEKSFTSDTLMAFRRRAKEYLRAVARPSSRSPARSLKSVQSAPPSTPRRLAPSSAGSRATTPTKDSVSEEGNGTVLSLSDLTQVAKDDLLLRCEKRGIPTAGSMSRGMLALLLKADARRQHLQRLQAAAAAV
;
A
#
# COMPACT_ATOMS: atom_id res chain seq x y z
N MET A 1 0.58 -48.01 -40.33
CA MET A 1 0.03 -46.65 -40.19
C MET A 1 -1.00 -46.66 -39.08
N VAL A 2 -0.67 -46.15 -37.89
CA VAL A 2 -1.62 -45.94 -36.80
C VAL A 2 -1.29 -44.60 -36.16
N ALA A 3 -2.19 -43.65 -36.34
CA ALA A 3 -2.10 -42.30 -35.80
C ALA A 3 -2.63 -42.29 -34.37
N LEU A 4 -1.76 -42.05 -33.40
CA LEU A 4 -2.13 -41.76 -32.01
C LEU A 4 -2.53 -40.29 -31.90
N GLY A 5 -3.81 -40.02 -32.19
CA GLY A 5 -4.47 -38.75 -31.88
C GLY A 5 -4.81 -38.67 -30.40
N GLY A 6 -3.89 -38.15 -29.59
CA GLY A 6 -4.13 -37.80 -28.20
C GLY A 6 -5.00 -36.55 -28.12
N ALA A 7 -6.31 -36.73 -27.95
CA ALA A 7 -7.26 -35.68 -27.63
C ALA A 7 -6.89 -35.06 -26.28
N GLY A 8 -6.28 -33.88 -26.33
CA GLY A 8 -6.03 -33.03 -25.18
C GLY A 8 -7.36 -32.58 -24.58
N ALA A 9 -7.83 -33.32 -23.58
CA ALA A 9 -8.81 -32.85 -22.62
C ALA A 9 -8.11 -31.83 -21.71
N GLU A 10 -7.83 -30.63 -22.24
CA GLU A 10 -7.59 -29.46 -21.42
C GLU A 10 -8.92 -29.10 -20.76
N GLY A 11 -9.19 -29.75 -19.64
CA GLY A 11 -10.23 -29.36 -18.70
C GLY A 11 -10.00 -27.90 -18.34
N GLN A 12 -10.81 -27.02 -18.91
CA GLN A 12 -11.08 -25.68 -18.41
C GLN A 12 -11.78 -25.84 -17.06
N SER A 13 -11.02 -26.27 -16.06
CA SER A 13 -11.37 -26.10 -14.65
C SER A 13 -11.60 -24.60 -14.48
N ALA A 14 -12.85 -24.24 -14.19
CA ALA A 14 -13.24 -22.87 -13.91
C ALA A 14 -12.16 -22.22 -13.05
N PRO A 15 -11.68 -21.01 -13.40
CA PRO A 15 -10.59 -20.36 -12.68
C PRO A 15 -11.03 -20.28 -11.23
N ALA A 16 -10.40 -21.08 -10.38
CA ALA A 16 -10.67 -21.07 -8.96
C ALA A 16 -10.41 -19.65 -8.50
N GLU A 17 -11.48 -18.89 -8.22
CA GLU A 17 -11.42 -17.55 -7.66
C GLU A 17 -10.66 -17.67 -6.34
N GLY A 18 -9.34 -17.44 -6.38
CA GLY A 18 -8.43 -17.72 -5.27
C GLY A 18 -7.11 -18.40 -5.64
N SER A 19 -6.89 -18.83 -6.88
CA SER A 19 -5.57 -19.33 -7.28
C SER A 19 -4.54 -18.20 -7.34
N LEU A 20 -3.30 -18.51 -6.95
CA LEU A 20 -2.18 -17.57 -7.02
C LEU A 20 -1.97 -17.09 -8.47
N GLN A 21 -2.11 -17.99 -9.44
CA GLN A 21 -1.99 -17.69 -10.85
C GLN A 21 -3.02 -16.66 -11.33
N ALA A 22 -4.30 -16.82 -10.95
CA ALA A 22 -5.35 -15.86 -11.28
C ALA A 22 -5.08 -14.49 -10.67
N PHE A 23 -4.59 -14.43 -9.43
CA PHE A 23 -4.20 -13.18 -8.79
C PHE A 23 -3.05 -12.46 -9.52
N LEU A 24 -2.03 -13.21 -9.95
CA LEU A 24 -0.90 -12.67 -10.70
C LEU A 24 -1.34 -12.13 -12.07
N GLN A 25 -2.20 -12.86 -12.77
CA GLN A 25 -2.76 -12.43 -14.07
C GLN A 25 -3.64 -11.17 -13.91
N ASP A 26 -4.50 -11.12 -12.89
CA ASP A 26 -5.35 -9.95 -12.60
C ASP A 26 -4.53 -8.69 -12.31
N ALA A 27 -3.41 -8.84 -11.60
CA ALA A 27 -2.55 -7.70 -11.27
C ALA A 27 -1.75 -7.20 -12.47
N ARG A 28 -1.42 -8.08 -13.42
CA ARG A 28 -0.65 -7.76 -14.64
C ARG A 28 -1.30 -8.44 -15.86
N PRO A 29 -2.39 -7.89 -16.39
CA PRO A 29 -3.12 -8.52 -17.51
C PRO A 29 -2.25 -8.65 -18.77
N ASP A 30 -1.22 -7.80 -18.93
CA ASP A 30 -0.27 -7.86 -20.05
C ASP A 30 0.71 -9.03 -19.96
N TRP A 31 0.79 -9.73 -18.83
CA TRP A 31 1.67 -10.89 -18.69
C TRP A 31 1.15 -12.08 -19.49
N LYS A 32 2.07 -12.71 -20.21
CA LYS A 32 1.79 -13.98 -20.89
C LYS A 32 1.76 -15.10 -19.84
N PRO A 33 1.10 -16.24 -20.12
CA PRO A 33 1.08 -17.39 -19.21
C PRO A 33 2.48 -17.86 -18.78
N LYS A 34 3.47 -17.75 -19.68
CA LYS A 34 4.88 -18.06 -19.39
C LYS A 34 5.49 -17.12 -18.35
N ASP A 35 5.13 -15.84 -18.36
CA ASP A 35 5.63 -14.85 -17.40
C ASP A 35 4.98 -15.03 -16.03
N VAL A 36 3.68 -15.40 -16.01
CA VAL A 36 2.99 -15.75 -14.76
C VAL A 36 3.62 -16.97 -14.11
N LYS A 37 3.89 -18.04 -14.88
CA LYS A 37 4.56 -19.25 -14.36
C LYS A 37 5.94 -18.93 -13.79
N ARG A 38 6.73 -18.08 -14.47
CA ARG A 38 8.03 -17.62 -13.96
C ARG A 38 7.91 -16.81 -12.68
N ALA A 39 6.86 -16.01 -12.53
CA ALA A 39 6.59 -15.28 -11.31
C ALA A 39 6.20 -16.23 -10.16
N GLU A 40 5.41 -17.26 -10.45
CA GLU A 40 5.03 -18.31 -9.50
C GLU A 40 6.24 -19.12 -9.02
N GLU A 41 7.09 -19.61 -9.92
CA GLU A 41 8.34 -20.32 -9.59
C GLU A 41 9.27 -19.46 -8.71
N LYS A 42 9.31 -18.15 -8.96
CA LYS A 42 10.06 -17.20 -8.10
C LYS A 42 9.47 -17.07 -6.70
N LEU A 43 8.14 -17.03 -6.60
CA LEU A 43 7.45 -16.96 -5.31
C LEU A 43 7.63 -18.26 -4.52
N GLU A 44 7.61 -19.40 -5.20
CA GLU A 44 7.89 -20.71 -4.62
C GLU A 44 9.31 -20.78 -4.04
N LYS A 45 10.33 -20.30 -4.77
CA LYS A 45 11.72 -20.26 -4.27
C LYS A 45 11.89 -19.45 -2.98
N VAL A 46 11.10 -18.38 -2.79
CA VAL A 46 11.12 -17.61 -1.54
C VAL A 46 10.19 -18.18 -0.47
N GLY A 47 9.55 -19.32 -0.72
CA GLY A 47 8.65 -19.99 0.22
C GLY A 47 7.24 -19.41 0.29
N ILE A 48 6.76 -18.80 -0.80
CA ILE A 48 5.40 -18.25 -0.93
C ILE A 48 4.62 -19.12 -1.93
N LEU A 49 3.91 -20.12 -1.40
CA LEU A 49 3.11 -21.07 -2.18
C LEU A 49 1.63 -20.69 -2.28
N THR A 50 1.17 -19.80 -1.40
CA THR A 50 -0.25 -19.47 -1.24
C THR A 50 -0.52 -18.00 -1.43
N LEU A 51 -1.74 -17.68 -1.87
CA LEU A 51 -2.19 -16.31 -2.07
C LEU A 51 -2.12 -15.50 -0.76
N ASP A 52 -2.57 -16.08 0.36
CA ASP A 52 -2.52 -15.41 1.66
C ASP A 52 -1.08 -15.13 2.10
N GLY A 53 -0.15 -16.05 1.80
CA GLY A 53 1.28 -15.84 2.03
C GLY A 53 1.85 -14.67 1.22
N LEU A 54 1.43 -14.54 -0.04
CA LEU A 54 1.81 -13.40 -0.89
C LEU A 54 1.23 -12.08 -0.35
N VAL A 55 -0.06 -12.07 0.00
CA VAL A 55 -0.73 -10.88 0.55
C VAL A 55 -0.08 -10.43 1.84
N GLY A 56 0.24 -11.36 2.75
CA GLY A 56 1.00 -11.08 3.97
C GLY A 56 2.36 -10.45 3.67
N ALA A 57 3.15 -11.07 2.79
CA ALA A 57 4.48 -10.58 2.42
C ALA A 57 4.45 -9.18 1.75
N LEU A 58 3.39 -8.84 1.02
CA LEU A 58 3.23 -7.53 0.37
C LEU A 58 2.86 -6.40 1.34
N LEU A 59 2.20 -6.74 2.45
CA LEU A 59 1.68 -5.79 3.44
C LEU A 59 2.58 -5.62 4.68
N SER A 60 3.53 -6.53 4.89
CA SER A 60 4.56 -6.41 5.93
C SER A 60 5.34 -5.08 5.80
N LYS A 61 5.58 -4.42 6.94
CA LYS A 61 6.32 -3.15 6.98
C LYS A 61 7.84 -3.37 7.03
N ALA A 62 8.53 -2.62 6.18
CA ALA A 62 9.96 -2.25 6.19
C ALA A 62 11.02 -3.36 5.99
N ASP A 63 11.05 -4.43 6.76
CA ASP A 63 12.26 -5.29 6.81
C ASP A 63 12.09 -6.67 6.15
N GLN A 64 10.87 -7.14 5.97
CA GLN A 64 10.56 -8.40 5.28
C GLN A 64 9.89 -8.18 3.92
N ASN A 65 10.41 -7.21 3.15
CA ASN A 65 9.89 -6.94 1.82
C ASN A 65 10.14 -8.13 0.89
N LEU A 66 9.15 -8.48 0.06
CA LEU A 66 9.24 -9.54 -0.95
C LEU A 66 10.54 -9.50 -1.77
N ASN A 67 10.98 -8.30 -2.17
CA ASN A 67 12.22 -8.11 -2.91
C ASN A 67 13.49 -8.43 -2.10
N ALA A 68 13.49 -8.28 -0.77
CA ALA A 68 14.61 -8.69 0.07
C ALA A 68 14.76 -10.21 0.04
N ARG A 69 13.65 -10.94 0.24
CA ARG A 69 13.61 -12.42 0.15
C ARG A 69 14.04 -12.94 -1.22
N LEU A 70 13.63 -12.26 -2.30
CA LEU A 70 14.10 -12.60 -3.66
C LEU A 70 15.61 -12.41 -3.81
N LYS A 71 16.17 -11.33 -3.26
CA LYS A 71 17.62 -11.09 -3.32
C LYS A 71 18.41 -12.14 -2.52
N GLU A 72 17.90 -12.55 -1.36
CA GLU A 72 18.49 -13.62 -0.53
C GLU A 72 18.56 -14.97 -1.28
N THR A 73 17.59 -15.22 -2.17
CA THR A 73 17.56 -16.43 -3.02
C THR A 73 18.28 -16.26 -4.36
N GLY A 74 18.93 -15.11 -4.60
CA GLY A 74 19.62 -14.80 -5.85
C GLY A 74 18.69 -14.49 -7.03
N GLU A 75 17.39 -14.33 -6.78
CA GLU A 75 16.40 -14.03 -7.80
C GLU A 75 16.30 -12.52 -8.09
N LYS A 76 15.99 -12.20 -9.35
CA LYS A 76 15.79 -10.80 -9.75
C LYS A 76 14.53 -10.24 -9.08
N SER A 77 14.68 -9.12 -8.39
CA SER A 77 13.59 -8.38 -7.73
C SER A 77 12.51 -7.96 -8.71
N PHE A 78 11.25 -7.93 -8.24
CA PHE A 78 10.16 -7.35 -9.02
C PHE A 78 10.34 -5.83 -9.18
N THR A 79 9.88 -5.29 -10.30
CA THR A 79 9.88 -3.84 -10.52
C THR A 79 8.92 -3.16 -9.54
N SER A 80 9.17 -1.88 -9.27
CA SER A 80 8.30 -1.07 -8.39
C SER A 80 6.84 -1.08 -8.88
N ASP A 81 6.65 -0.99 -10.19
CA ASP A 81 5.34 -0.99 -10.84
C ASP A 81 4.58 -2.31 -10.61
N THR A 82 5.24 -3.47 -10.78
CA THR A 82 4.65 -4.78 -10.48
C THR A 82 4.28 -4.91 -9.00
N LEU A 83 5.15 -4.47 -8.09
CA LEU A 83 4.84 -4.50 -6.65
C LEU A 83 3.66 -3.60 -6.28
N MET A 84 3.52 -2.43 -6.91
CA MET A 84 2.35 -1.57 -6.71
C MET A 84 1.07 -2.23 -7.20
N ALA A 85 1.11 -2.88 -8.36
CA ALA A 85 -0.04 -3.62 -8.89
C ALA A 85 -0.46 -4.76 -7.95
N PHE A 86 0.51 -5.55 -7.46
CA PHE A 86 0.26 -6.60 -6.48
C PHE A 86 -0.34 -6.06 -5.18
N ARG A 87 0.20 -4.96 -4.64
CA ARG A 87 -0.34 -4.31 -3.43
C ARG A 87 -1.76 -3.78 -3.63
N ARG A 88 -2.09 -3.26 -4.82
CA ARG A 88 -3.45 -2.81 -5.15
C ARG A 88 -4.41 -3.99 -5.13
N ARG A 89 -4.07 -5.07 -5.83
CA ARG A 89 -4.92 -6.27 -5.91
C ARG A 89 -5.05 -6.97 -4.54
N ALA A 90 -3.98 -7.02 -3.75
CA ALA A 90 -4.01 -7.57 -2.39
C ALA A 90 -4.99 -6.82 -1.47
N LYS A 91 -5.06 -5.48 -1.57
CA LYS A 91 -6.04 -4.68 -0.81
C LYS A 91 -7.48 -4.98 -1.25
N GLU A 92 -7.72 -5.18 -2.54
CA GLU A 92 -9.04 -5.56 -3.05
C GLU A 92 -9.45 -6.95 -2.59
N TYR A 93 -8.52 -7.91 -2.65
CA TYR A 93 -8.71 -9.25 -2.12
C TYR A 93 -9.10 -9.21 -0.63
N LEU A 94 -8.36 -8.46 0.20
CA LEU A 94 -8.70 -8.30 1.61
C LEU A 94 -10.07 -7.64 1.83
N ARG A 95 -10.47 -6.68 0.99
CA ARG A 95 -11.81 -6.08 1.05
C ARG A 95 -12.89 -7.08 0.67
N ALA A 96 -12.64 -7.96 -0.30
CA ALA A 96 -13.57 -9.02 -0.69
C ALA A 96 -13.72 -10.06 0.43
N VAL A 97 -12.61 -10.49 1.02
CA VAL A 97 -12.59 -11.45 2.15
C VAL A 97 -13.23 -10.85 3.41
N ALA A 98 -12.95 -9.59 3.73
CA ALA A 98 -13.51 -8.91 4.91
C ALA A 98 -14.98 -8.51 4.77
N ARG A 99 -15.57 -8.64 3.58
CA ARG A 99 -17.02 -8.58 3.38
C ARG A 99 -17.52 -10.03 3.37
N PRO A 100 -17.68 -10.69 4.54
CA PRO A 100 -18.41 -11.94 4.56
C PRO A 100 -19.73 -11.63 3.89
N SER A 101 -20.04 -12.38 2.83
CA SER A 101 -21.17 -12.16 1.95
C SER A 101 -22.47 -12.14 2.77
N SER A 102 -22.82 -10.97 3.31
CA SER A 102 -24.12 -10.66 3.88
C SER A 102 -25.15 -10.43 2.78
N ARG A 103 -24.78 -10.70 1.52
CA ARG A 103 -25.74 -11.11 0.50
C ARG A 103 -26.30 -12.47 0.90
N SER A 104 -27.17 -12.45 1.90
CA SER A 104 -28.33 -13.32 1.88
C SER A 104 -28.93 -13.17 0.48
N PRO A 105 -28.98 -14.24 -0.33
CA PRO A 105 -29.85 -14.27 -1.49
C PRO A 105 -31.27 -14.32 -0.92
N ALA A 106 -31.76 -13.17 -0.41
CA ALA A 106 -33.17 -12.93 -0.34
C ALA A 106 -33.63 -12.93 -1.80
N ARG A 107 -33.96 -14.14 -2.27
CA ARG A 107 -34.88 -14.42 -3.36
C ARG A 107 -36.12 -13.56 -3.13
N SER A 108 -36.07 -12.31 -3.54
CA SER A 108 -37.26 -11.56 -3.87
C SER A 108 -37.65 -12.01 -5.26
N LEU A 109 -38.35 -13.15 -5.30
CA LEU A 109 -39.17 -13.56 -6.41
C LEU A 109 -40.28 -12.51 -6.57
N LYS A 110 -40.02 -11.45 -7.34
CA LYS A 110 -41.05 -10.65 -8.02
C LYS A 110 -40.56 -10.48 -9.45
N SER A 111 -40.94 -11.38 -10.35
CA SER A 111 -42.22 -11.31 -11.06
C SER A 111 -42.28 -10.07 -11.97
N VAL A 112 -42.06 -10.34 -13.26
CA VAL A 112 -42.93 -9.90 -14.37
C VAL A 112 -42.69 -8.51 -15.01
N GLN A 113 -42.32 -8.63 -16.29
CA GLN A 113 -42.71 -7.86 -17.49
C GLN A 113 -41.89 -6.66 -18.00
N SER A 114 -41.36 -6.92 -19.21
CA SER A 114 -41.45 -6.13 -20.45
C SER A 114 -40.50 -4.94 -20.67
N ALA A 115 -39.60 -5.16 -21.61
CA ALA A 115 -38.95 -4.19 -22.52
C ALA A 115 -40.00 -3.53 -23.48
N PRO A 116 -39.67 -2.63 -24.45
CA PRO A 116 -38.36 -2.20 -25.01
C PRO A 116 -38.32 -0.66 -25.35
N PRO A 117 -37.67 -0.14 -26.43
CA PRO A 117 -36.23 0.11 -26.65
C PRO A 117 -35.86 1.56 -27.12
N SER A 118 -34.55 1.80 -27.32
CA SER A 118 -33.91 2.72 -28.30
C SER A 118 -33.90 4.24 -28.07
N THR A 119 -32.70 4.84 -27.96
CA THR A 119 -32.13 5.74 -29.00
C THR A 119 -30.64 6.12 -28.71
N PRO A 120 -29.87 6.54 -29.74
CA PRO A 120 -28.39 6.65 -29.72
C PRO A 120 -27.86 8.11 -29.71
N ARG A 121 -26.51 8.25 -29.76
CA ARG A 121 -25.70 9.42 -30.24
C ARG A 121 -25.55 10.56 -29.19
N ARG A 122 -24.45 11.32 -29.06
CA ARG A 122 -23.51 11.87 -30.04
C ARG A 122 -22.35 12.63 -29.32
N LEU A 123 -21.12 12.49 -29.83
CA LEU A 123 -19.94 13.39 -29.94
C LEU A 123 -19.40 14.24 -28.76
N ALA A 124 -18.06 14.19 -28.64
CA ALA A 124 -17.13 15.12 -27.95
C ALA A 124 -17.20 16.57 -28.50
N PRO A 125 -16.63 17.59 -27.80
CA PRO A 125 -15.21 17.98 -27.99
C PRO A 125 -14.50 18.54 -26.71
N SER A 126 -13.17 18.40 -26.58
CA SER A 126 -12.11 19.44 -26.73
C SER A 126 -12.10 20.62 -25.76
N SER A 127 -11.04 20.74 -24.93
CA SER A 127 -10.36 21.99 -24.48
C SER A 127 -9.17 21.57 -23.60
N ALA A 128 -7.88 21.75 -23.91
CA ALA A 128 -7.11 22.95 -24.20
C ALA A 128 -7.14 24.01 -23.07
N GLY A 129 -5.96 24.35 -22.53
CA GLY A 129 -5.72 25.51 -21.64
C GLY A 129 -5.14 25.10 -20.27
N SER A 130 -3.82 25.18 -20.07
CA SER A 130 -3.10 26.38 -19.56
C SER A 130 -3.24 26.59 -18.05
N ARG A 131 -2.14 26.51 -17.30
CA ARG A 131 -1.33 27.68 -16.86
C ARG A 131 -0.32 27.30 -15.79
N ALA A 132 0.91 27.78 -15.98
CA ALA A 132 1.91 27.91 -14.95
C ALA A 132 1.50 28.97 -13.92
N THR A 133 1.84 28.74 -12.66
CA THR A 133 2.08 29.78 -11.66
C THR A 133 3.14 29.31 -10.67
N THR A 134 4.34 29.87 -10.80
CA THR A 134 5.26 30.11 -9.69
C THR A 134 4.72 31.24 -8.81
N PRO A 135 4.88 31.15 -7.49
CA PRO A 135 5.33 32.30 -6.70
C PRO A 135 6.43 31.85 -5.71
N THR A 136 7.62 32.45 -5.74
CA THR A 136 7.95 33.73 -5.10
C THR A 136 7.80 33.67 -3.57
N LYS A 137 8.88 33.25 -2.92
CA LYS A 137 9.59 33.90 -1.80
C LYS A 137 8.80 34.99 -1.07
N ASP A 138 8.46 34.72 0.19
CA ASP A 138 8.48 35.76 1.21
C ASP A 138 8.91 35.20 2.57
N SER A 139 9.88 35.90 3.15
CA SER A 139 10.46 35.68 4.46
C SER A 139 9.48 36.16 5.51
N VAL A 140 9.07 35.28 6.42
CA VAL A 140 8.34 35.66 7.64
C VAL A 140 9.12 35.17 8.84
N SER A 141 9.43 36.12 9.71
CA SER A 141 10.06 35.98 11.02
C SER A 141 9.40 34.89 11.87
N GLU A 142 10.16 33.87 12.24
CA GLU A 142 9.76 32.87 13.25
C GLU A 142 10.00 33.43 14.65
N GLU A 143 9.05 34.21 15.15
CA GLU A 143 8.85 34.32 16.60
C GLU A 143 7.65 33.46 17.01
N GLY A 144 7.96 32.31 17.60
CA GLY A 144 7.13 31.73 18.66
C GLY A 144 5.88 30.95 18.26
N ASN A 145 5.69 30.56 16.99
CA ASN A 145 4.61 29.62 16.68
C ASN A 145 5.06 28.22 17.10
N GLY A 146 4.38 27.61 18.08
CA GLY A 146 4.72 26.29 18.59
C GLY A 146 4.61 25.24 17.48
N THR A 147 5.70 25.04 16.74
CA THR A 147 5.75 24.17 15.57
C THR A 147 5.42 22.76 16.05
N VAL A 148 4.23 22.30 15.70
CA VAL A 148 3.82 20.91 15.92
C VAL A 148 4.73 20.08 15.03
N LEU A 149 5.83 19.60 15.60
CA LEU A 149 6.84 18.88 14.85
C LEU A 149 6.19 17.64 14.19
N SER A 150 6.10 17.67 12.87
CA SER A 150 5.57 16.54 12.12
C SER A 150 6.52 15.35 12.27
N LEU A 151 5.96 14.16 12.40
CA LEU A 151 6.73 12.92 12.49
C LEU A 151 7.62 12.73 11.26
N SER A 152 7.12 13.16 10.08
CA SER A 152 7.84 13.12 8.82
C SER A 152 9.13 13.94 8.86
N ASP A 153 9.08 15.13 9.46
CA ASP A 153 10.22 16.03 9.51
C ASP A 153 11.31 15.50 10.45
N LEU A 154 10.93 14.93 11.61
CA LEU A 154 11.90 14.31 12.52
C LEU A 154 12.60 13.10 11.91
N THR A 155 11.95 12.38 11.00
CA THR A 155 12.57 11.22 10.34
C THR A 155 13.58 11.60 9.25
N GLN A 156 13.69 12.88 8.90
CA GLN A 156 14.73 13.36 7.97
C GLN A 156 15.98 13.86 8.70
N VAL A 157 15.87 14.19 9.99
CA VAL A 157 16.98 14.69 10.81
C VAL A 157 18.00 13.56 11.09
N ALA A 158 19.28 13.93 11.15
CA ALA A 158 20.38 13.02 11.49
C ALA A 158 20.22 12.50 12.93
N LYS A 159 20.74 11.29 13.21
CA LYS A 159 20.61 10.68 14.55
C LYS A 159 21.29 11.54 15.61
N ASP A 160 22.47 12.09 15.31
CA ASP A 160 23.26 12.90 16.25
C ASP A 160 22.53 14.19 16.64
N ASP A 161 21.86 14.84 15.69
CA ASP A 161 21.01 16.01 15.96
C ASP A 161 19.83 15.68 16.88
N LEU A 162 19.23 14.49 16.72
CA LEU A 162 18.14 14.05 17.60
C LEU A 162 18.65 13.78 19.01
N LEU A 163 19.84 13.21 19.16
CA LEU A 163 20.49 13.00 20.46
C LEU A 163 20.78 14.34 21.14
N LEU A 164 21.38 15.29 20.43
CA LEU A 164 21.67 16.62 20.94
C LEU A 164 20.40 17.35 21.39
N ARG A 165 19.30 17.22 20.64
CA ARG A 165 17.98 17.77 21.02
C ARG A 165 17.39 17.12 22.27
N CYS A 166 17.58 15.81 22.45
CA CYS A 166 17.13 15.11 23.65
C CYS A 166 17.93 15.54 24.88
N GLU A 167 19.26 15.60 24.75
CA GLU A 167 20.17 16.02 25.81
C GLU A 167 19.89 17.47 26.25
N LYS A 168 19.70 18.38 25.28
CA LYS A 168 19.31 19.78 25.56
C LYS A 168 17.98 19.90 26.32
N ARG A 169 17.10 18.91 26.18
CA ARG A 169 15.79 18.84 26.88
C ARG A 169 15.85 18.02 28.17
N GLY A 170 17.01 17.49 28.55
CA GLY A 170 17.16 16.63 29.73
C GLY A 170 16.46 15.28 29.60
N ILE A 171 16.19 14.82 28.37
CA ILE A 171 15.59 13.51 28.12
C ILE A 171 16.72 12.46 28.17
N PRO A 172 16.66 11.47 29.08
CA PRO A 172 17.69 10.44 29.15
C PRO A 172 17.66 9.60 27.88
N THR A 173 18.78 9.56 27.17
CA THR A 173 18.97 8.74 25.97
C THR A 173 20.05 7.71 26.22
N ALA A 174 19.80 6.47 25.82
CA ALA A 174 20.83 5.46 25.71
C ALA A 174 21.43 5.52 24.31
N GLY A 175 22.76 5.40 24.17
CA GLY A 175 23.43 5.44 22.85
C GLY A 175 22.91 4.39 21.85
N SER A 176 22.32 3.31 22.35
CA SER A 176 21.70 2.22 21.58
C SER A 176 20.30 2.55 21.04
N MET A 177 19.72 3.71 21.35
CA MET A 177 18.37 4.04 20.89
C MET A 177 18.32 4.23 19.36
N SER A 178 17.26 3.68 18.77
CA SER A 178 16.98 3.85 17.34
C SER A 178 16.53 5.29 17.06
N ARG A 179 16.74 5.75 15.83
CA ARG A 179 16.33 7.09 15.39
C ARG A 179 14.83 7.34 15.58
N GLY A 180 14.02 6.32 15.32
CA GLY A 180 12.57 6.36 15.54
C GLY A 180 12.21 6.54 17.02
N MET A 181 12.94 5.89 17.93
CA MET A 181 12.72 6.03 19.37
C MET A 181 13.03 7.44 19.87
N LEU A 182 14.15 8.03 19.42
CA LEU A 182 14.52 9.41 19.74
C LEU A 182 13.47 10.41 19.24
N ALA A 183 12.96 10.21 18.02
CA ALA A 183 11.89 11.04 17.47
C ALA A 183 10.58 10.94 18.27
N LEU A 184 10.23 9.74 18.74
CA LEU A 184 9.05 9.53 19.59
C LEU A 184 9.19 10.22 20.94
N LEU A 185 10.37 10.14 21.59
CA LEU A 185 10.64 10.81 22.86
C LEU A 185 10.50 12.33 22.74
N LEU A 186 11.09 12.93 21.71
CA LEU A 186 10.98 14.38 21.45
C LEU A 186 9.53 14.81 21.22
N LYS A 187 8.74 14.01 20.50
CA LYS A 187 7.33 14.30 20.25
C LYS A 187 6.48 14.18 21.51
N ALA A 188 6.74 13.16 22.34
CA ALA A 188 6.05 12.99 23.62
C ALA A 188 6.33 14.15 24.58
N ASP A 189 7.58 14.60 24.64
CA ASP A 189 7.98 15.76 25.44
C ASP A 189 7.32 17.07 24.95
N ALA A 190 7.36 17.33 23.64
CA ALA A 190 6.68 18.49 23.06
C ALA A 190 5.19 18.53 23.39
N ARG A 191 4.51 17.38 23.35
CA ARG A 191 3.09 17.26 23.75
C ARG A 191 2.89 17.56 25.24
N ARG A 192 3.77 17.06 26.11
CA ARG A 192 3.72 17.33 27.55
C ARG A 192 3.88 18.82 27.85
N GLN A 193 4.85 19.48 27.22
CA GLN A 193 5.06 20.92 27.36
C GLN A 193 3.85 21.73 26.89
N HIS A 194 3.21 21.32 25.79
CA HIS A 194 1.99 21.96 25.31
C HIS A 194 0.85 21.85 26.33
N LEU A 195 0.61 20.66 26.90
CA LEU A 195 -0.40 20.48 27.93
C LEU A 195 -0.12 21.31 29.19
N GLN A 196 1.15 21.37 29.63
CA GLN A 196 1.54 22.21 30.76
C GLN A 196 1.27 23.70 30.50
N ARG A 197 1.52 24.19 29.28
CA ARG A 197 1.19 25.56 28.89
C ARG A 197 -0.31 25.83 28.94
N LEU A 198 -1.13 24.89 28.46
CA LEU A 198 -2.59 25.02 28.54
C LEU A 198 -3.08 25.06 29.99
N GLN A 199 -2.52 24.22 30.87
CA GLN A 199 -2.84 24.24 32.29
C GLN A 199 -2.41 25.55 32.97
N ALA A 200 -1.21 26.04 32.69
CA ALA A 200 -0.71 27.31 33.23
C ALA A 200 -1.55 28.50 32.75
N ALA A 201 -1.94 28.52 31.48
CA ALA A 201 -2.83 29.54 30.93
C ALA A 201 -4.22 29.51 31.57
N ALA A 202 -4.76 28.31 31.83
CA ALA A 202 -6.04 28.17 32.51
C ALA A 202 -6.01 28.60 33.99
N ALA A 203 -4.88 28.43 34.68
CA ALA A 203 -4.72 28.85 36.07
C ALA A 203 -4.52 30.36 36.25
N ALA A 204 -4.25 31.10 35.17
CA ALA A 204 -4.05 32.55 35.18
C ALA A 204 -5.34 33.35 34.92
N VAL A 205 -6.47 32.68 34.68
CA VAL A 205 -7.81 33.25 34.48
C VAL A 205 -8.62 33.12 35.77
#